data_AF-A0A2P2C3A9-F1
#
_entry.id   AF-A0A2P2C3A9-F1
#
_cell.length_a   1.000
_cell.length_b   1.000
_cell.length_c   1.000
_cell.angle_alpha   90.00
_cell.angle_beta   90.00
_cell.angle_gamma   90.00
#
_symmetry.space_group_name_H-M   'P 1'
#
loop_
_entity.id
_entity.type
_entity.pdbx_description
1 polymer ?
#
loop_
_entity_poly.entity_id
_entity_poly.type
_entity_poly.pdbx_seq_one_letter_code
_entity_poly.pdbx_strand_id
1 'polypeptide(L)'
;MKRLLRSAAVVSATALTLTTLASGAFAASDPKPVAASSTWLAGQAPGGIVYNAQYDFNDYGLSIDAALAFDAAGTRPKKIAQISDAIAAHVESYTTGVDFGSTDVYAGAVAKAAVMAQTAGDDATSYGGVDLVTRLEGLVSSTAPIAGRIEDSFTPGPFAGDFANVIGQAFASEALAAAGSTEAAAVTDFLLQQQCTEGYFRVSFTADKSAPDQSCDGGTDNSDTDATALVVLALLDQASDPDVATALDDAVAWLAAQQAPDGSFTSGDPLTPDKNTNSTGLAGWALGESGHPTEAAEAATWVRKNMAADRGPCTTELTSERGALAYNGPALKAGRADGITVALSDQWRRATAQALPVLQWAPAADAALALSGPTGFVRAKSGHTLKVDGLAPSERGCLFGGGTEKVLRGTGARLTAEVTVPAGTADRVYAVSGFEGIERATLKVLGSLEVPFTLADRTLAKGALQTVRVRGLHAGEKVTVRWRGDIVATGTAGAAGRFEDTFRVGRVSGVGKVRVTGQFADLRTQTKSFRVR
;
A
#
# COMPACT_ATOMS: atom_id res chain seq x y z
N MET A 1 -22.58 11.71 -6.48
CA MET A 1 -22.61 13.01 -7.22
C MET A 1 -21.57 13.97 -6.60
N LYS A 2 -20.50 14.33 -7.32
CA LYS A 2 -19.43 15.22 -6.81
C LYS A 2 -19.98 16.62 -6.52
N ARG A 3 -20.05 17.00 -5.23
CA ARG A 3 -20.46 18.33 -4.76
C ARG A 3 -19.42 19.38 -5.18
N LEU A 4 -19.77 20.20 -6.17
CA LEU A 4 -19.06 21.44 -6.53
C LEU A 4 -19.78 22.60 -5.85
N LEU A 5 -19.30 23.05 -4.70
CA LEU A 5 -19.72 24.31 -4.09
C LEU A 5 -18.93 25.45 -4.72
N ARG A 6 -19.62 26.24 -5.55
CA ARG A 6 -19.19 27.57 -6.00
C ARG A 6 -19.56 28.59 -4.92
N SER A 7 -18.58 29.21 -4.28
CA SER A 7 -18.80 30.40 -3.45
C SER A 7 -18.12 31.60 -4.09
N ALA A 8 -18.94 32.58 -4.49
CA ALA A 8 -18.50 33.87 -5.02
C ALA A 8 -18.04 34.77 -3.87
N ALA A 9 -16.88 35.42 -4.05
CA ALA A 9 -16.26 36.30 -3.08
C ALA A 9 -16.91 37.70 -3.08
N VAL A 10 -17.26 38.20 -1.89
CA VAL A 10 -17.45 39.64 -1.61
C VAL A 10 -16.30 40.06 -0.68
N VAL A 11 -15.46 40.97 -1.15
CA VAL A 11 -14.29 41.48 -0.44
C VAL A 11 -14.70 42.63 0.48
N SER A 12 -14.58 42.43 1.79
CA SER A 12 -14.53 43.50 2.78
C SER A 12 -13.24 43.34 3.59
N ALA A 13 -12.31 44.29 3.41
CA ALA A 13 -10.99 44.27 4.02
C ALA A 13 -11.05 44.74 5.47
N THR A 14 -10.91 43.81 6.41
CA THR A 14 -10.56 44.08 7.81
C THR A 14 -9.22 43.39 8.08
N ALA A 15 -8.19 44.18 8.39
CA ALA A 15 -6.85 43.70 8.69
C ALA A 15 -6.83 42.96 10.04
N LEU A 16 -7.07 41.66 10.01
CA LEU A 16 -6.81 40.75 11.11
C LEU A 16 -5.37 40.25 10.98
N THR A 17 -4.53 40.50 11.98
CA THR A 17 -3.22 39.86 12.12
C THR A 17 -3.43 38.37 12.32
N LEU A 18 -3.42 37.60 11.23
CA LEU A 18 -3.36 36.15 11.26
C LEU A 18 -1.97 35.75 11.80
N THR A 19 -1.92 35.31 13.05
CA THR A 19 -0.91 34.33 13.47
C THR A 19 -1.12 33.08 12.64
N THR A 20 -0.34 32.92 11.57
CA THR A 20 -0.24 31.66 10.84
C THR A 20 0.38 30.63 11.77
N LEU A 21 -0.45 29.93 12.55
CA LEU A 21 -0.11 28.60 13.01
C LEU A 21 0.24 27.83 11.74
N ALA A 22 1.48 27.36 11.65
CA ALA A 22 1.89 26.49 10.56
C ALA A 22 1.00 25.25 10.64
N SER A 23 -0.03 25.18 9.82
CA SER A 23 -0.68 23.93 9.50
C SER A 23 0.42 23.05 8.92
N GLY A 24 0.84 22.04 9.69
CA GLY A 24 1.77 21.03 9.20
C GLY A 24 1.18 20.49 7.91
N ALA A 25 1.86 20.71 6.79
CA ALA A 25 1.42 20.17 5.52
C ALA A 25 1.46 18.64 5.65
N PHE A 26 0.29 17.99 5.61
CA PHE A 26 0.21 16.55 5.54
C PHE A 26 0.96 16.06 4.30
N ALA A 27 1.66 14.93 4.41
CA ALA A 27 2.30 14.31 3.27
C ALA A 27 1.26 14.06 2.17
N ALA A 28 1.61 14.33 0.92
CA ALA A 28 0.73 14.04 -0.20
C ALA A 28 0.39 12.54 -0.24
N SER A 29 -0.84 12.19 -0.62
CA SER A 29 -1.23 10.79 -0.79
C SER A 29 -0.68 10.20 -2.10
N ASP A 30 -0.39 8.90 -2.09
CA ASP A 30 0.00 8.14 -3.27
C ASP A 30 -1.22 7.43 -3.86
N PRO A 31 -1.66 7.77 -5.09
CA PRO A 31 -2.82 7.11 -5.71
C PRO A 31 -2.53 5.69 -6.22
N LYS A 32 -1.26 5.28 -6.31
CA LYS A 32 -0.85 3.99 -6.89
C LYS A 32 -1.39 2.75 -6.15
N PRO A 33 -1.35 2.64 -4.81
CA PRO A 33 -1.94 1.51 -4.10
C PRO A 33 -3.45 1.39 -4.34
N VAL A 34 -4.21 2.50 -4.31
CA VAL A 34 -5.65 2.51 -4.64
C VAL A 34 -5.87 1.95 -6.05
N ALA A 35 -5.13 2.46 -7.04
CA ALA A 35 -5.27 2.02 -8.42
C ALA A 35 -4.96 0.52 -8.61
N ALA A 36 -3.93 0.00 -7.93
CA ALA A 36 -3.54 -1.41 -7.99
C ALA A 36 -4.60 -2.32 -7.35
N SER A 37 -4.99 -2.04 -6.10
CA SER A 37 -6.00 -2.83 -5.38
C SER A 37 -7.37 -2.76 -6.05
N SER A 38 -7.78 -1.58 -6.53
CA SER A 38 -9.01 -1.41 -7.29
C SER A 38 -9.01 -2.22 -8.60
N THR A 39 -7.86 -2.32 -9.27
CA THR A 39 -7.72 -3.16 -10.47
C THR A 39 -7.86 -4.64 -10.15
N TRP A 40 -7.16 -5.11 -9.11
CA TRP A 40 -7.21 -6.51 -8.72
C TRP A 40 -8.63 -6.91 -8.30
N LEU A 41 -9.26 -6.12 -7.43
CA LEU A 41 -10.60 -6.40 -6.90
C LEU A 41 -11.65 -6.41 -8.02
N ALA A 42 -11.57 -5.48 -8.99
CA ALA A 42 -12.48 -5.46 -10.13
C ALA A 42 -12.36 -6.72 -11.00
N GLY A 43 -11.19 -7.37 -11.01
CA GLY A 43 -10.96 -8.65 -11.68
C GLY A 43 -11.62 -9.85 -10.97
N GLN A 44 -11.98 -9.72 -9.70
CA GLN A 44 -12.62 -10.77 -8.90
C GLN A 44 -14.13 -10.87 -9.14
N ALA A 45 -14.74 -9.85 -9.77
CA ALA A 45 -16.14 -9.80 -10.15
C ALA A 45 -16.29 -9.51 -11.66
N PRO A 46 -15.83 -10.40 -12.56
CA PRO A 46 -15.85 -10.14 -14.00
C PRO A 46 -17.27 -9.88 -14.53
N GLY A 47 -18.26 -10.59 -14.00
CA GLY A 47 -19.69 -10.43 -14.32
C GLY A 47 -20.47 -9.53 -13.36
N GLY A 48 -19.79 -8.81 -12.45
CA GLY A 48 -20.47 -8.05 -11.37
C GLY A 48 -20.70 -8.85 -10.09
N ILE A 49 -20.55 -10.18 -10.13
CA ILE A 49 -20.63 -11.04 -8.94
C ILE A 49 -19.27 -11.69 -8.66
N VAL A 50 -18.85 -11.62 -7.41
CA VAL A 50 -17.74 -12.39 -6.84
C VAL A 50 -18.20 -13.83 -6.64
N TYR A 51 -17.39 -14.78 -7.09
CA TYR A 51 -17.68 -16.20 -6.94
C TYR A 51 -16.72 -16.85 -5.94
N ASN A 52 -17.29 -17.55 -4.95
CA ASN A 52 -16.53 -18.34 -4.00
C ASN A 52 -16.34 -19.76 -4.54
N ALA A 53 -15.17 -20.00 -5.13
CA ALA A 53 -14.84 -21.29 -5.72
C ALA A 53 -14.58 -22.42 -4.70
N GLN A 54 -14.34 -22.10 -3.42
CA GLN A 54 -14.10 -23.11 -2.39
C GLN A 54 -15.40 -23.81 -1.99
N TYR A 55 -16.49 -23.04 -1.90
CA TYR A 55 -17.80 -23.52 -1.47
C TYR A 55 -18.85 -23.50 -2.58
N ASP A 56 -18.44 -23.14 -3.81
CA ASP A 56 -19.26 -23.15 -5.02
C ASP A 56 -20.55 -22.31 -4.90
N PHE A 57 -20.40 -21.01 -4.59
CA PHE A 57 -21.53 -20.09 -4.53
C PHE A 57 -21.19 -18.68 -5.00
N ASN A 58 -22.23 -17.95 -5.42
CA ASN A 58 -22.16 -16.52 -5.73
C ASN A 58 -22.20 -15.70 -4.44
N ASP A 59 -21.14 -14.95 -4.15
CA ASP A 59 -21.06 -14.13 -2.95
C ASP A 59 -21.57 -12.71 -3.24
N TYR A 60 -22.89 -12.55 -3.16
CA TYR A 60 -23.56 -11.26 -3.37
C TYR A 60 -23.11 -10.23 -2.32
N GLY A 61 -22.96 -10.62 -1.06
CA GLY A 61 -22.55 -9.73 0.02
C GLY A 61 -21.16 -9.13 -0.18
N LEU A 62 -20.19 -9.95 -0.58
CA LEU A 62 -18.83 -9.52 -0.91
C LEU A 62 -18.77 -8.74 -2.24
N SER A 63 -19.68 -9.02 -3.16
CA SER A 63 -19.82 -8.22 -4.38
C SER A 63 -20.24 -6.79 -4.05
N ILE A 64 -21.20 -6.62 -3.14
CA ILE A 64 -21.61 -5.31 -2.63
C ILE A 64 -20.44 -4.64 -1.90
N ASP A 65 -19.71 -5.35 -1.02
CA ASP A 65 -18.52 -4.80 -0.36
C ASP A 65 -17.49 -4.25 -1.35
N ALA A 66 -17.27 -4.95 -2.47
CA ALA A 66 -16.38 -4.47 -3.52
C ALA A 66 -16.88 -3.19 -4.18
N ALA A 67 -18.20 -3.07 -4.41
CA ALA A 67 -18.80 -1.85 -4.97
C ALA A 67 -18.71 -0.66 -4.00
N LEU A 68 -19.04 -0.86 -2.73
CA LEU A 68 -18.91 0.17 -1.68
C LEU A 68 -17.45 0.62 -1.55
N ALA A 69 -16.51 -0.33 -1.59
CA ALA A 69 -15.09 -0.01 -1.57
C ALA A 69 -14.63 0.81 -2.79
N PHE A 70 -15.18 0.52 -3.99
CA PHE A 70 -14.89 1.31 -5.18
C PHE A 70 -15.42 2.73 -5.07
N ASP A 71 -16.63 2.90 -4.54
CA ASP A 71 -17.25 4.21 -4.35
C ASP A 71 -16.45 5.04 -3.34
N ALA A 72 -16.14 4.47 -2.18
CA ALA A 72 -15.33 5.09 -1.14
C ALA A 72 -13.96 5.54 -1.68
N ALA A 73 -13.31 4.70 -2.50
CA ALA A 73 -12.03 5.04 -3.13
C ALA A 73 -12.17 6.00 -4.35
N GLY A 74 -13.39 6.36 -4.75
CA GLY A 74 -13.68 7.21 -5.91
C GLY A 74 -13.27 6.58 -7.25
N THR A 75 -13.31 5.25 -7.35
CA THR A 75 -12.85 4.48 -8.52
C THR A 75 -13.98 3.67 -9.17
N ARG A 76 -13.73 3.20 -10.41
CA ARG A 76 -14.55 2.16 -11.08
C ARG A 76 -16.08 2.38 -11.13
N PRO A 77 -16.61 3.58 -11.44
CA PRO A 77 -18.06 3.81 -11.48
C PRO A 77 -18.82 2.85 -12.41
N LYS A 78 -18.21 2.44 -13.54
CA LYS A 78 -18.80 1.43 -14.43
C LYS A 78 -18.90 0.03 -13.81
N LYS A 79 -17.96 -0.34 -12.94
CA LYS A 79 -17.98 -1.63 -12.24
C LYS A 79 -19.01 -1.59 -11.10
N ILE A 80 -19.16 -0.46 -10.40
CA ILE A 80 -20.21 -0.25 -9.41
C ILE A 80 -21.59 -0.49 -10.06
N ALA A 81 -21.86 0.18 -11.19
CA ALA A 81 -23.11 -0.04 -11.95
C ALA A 81 -23.28 -1.51 -12.38
N GLN A 82 -22.22 -2.15 -12.88
CA GLN A 82 -22.29 -3.58 -13.26
C GLN A 82 -22.58 -4.51 -12.07
N ILE A 83 -21.99 -4.25 -10.90
CA ILE A 83 -22.29 -4.99 -9.67
C ILE A 83 -23.75 -4.74 -9.29
N SER A 84 -24.21 -3.49 -9.34
CA SER A 84 -25.60 -3.11 -9.04
C SER A 84 -26.59 -3.88 -9.91
N ASP A 85 -26.42 -3.83 -11.24
CA ASP A 85 -27.25 -4.57 -12.19
C ASP A 85 -27.30 -6.07 -11.88
N ALA A 86 -26.16 -6.66 -11.49
CA ALA A 86 -26.06 -8.07 -11.17
C ALA A 86 -26.74 -8.42 -9.83
N ILE A 87 -26.62 -7.55 -8.82
CA ILE A 87 -27.32 -7.72 -7.54
C ILE A 87 -28.84 -7.52 -7.76
N ALA A 88 -29.27 -6.53 -8.53
CA ALA A 88 -30.68 -6.31 -8.86
C ALA A 88 -31.32 -7.55 -9.53
N ALA A 89 -30.59 -8.19 -10.45
CA ALA A 89 -31.05 -9.43 -11.09
C ALA A 89 -31.18 -10.63 -10.13
N HIS A 90 -30.52 -10.56 -8.97
CA HIS A 90 -30.45 -11.62 -7.96
C HIS A 90 -30.88 -11.12 -6.56
N VAL A 91 -31.68 -10.05 -6.50
CA VAL A 91 -31.98 -9.35 -5.24
C VAL A 91 -32.72 -10.26 -4.26
N GLU A 92 -33.63 -11.10 -4.74
CA GLU A 92 -34.33 -12.08 -3.91
C GLU A 92 -33.37 -13.17 -3.41
N SER A 93 -32.47 -13.69 -4.25
CA SER A 93 -31.45 -14.67 -3.85
C SER A 93 -30.51 -14.14 -2.76
N TYR A 94 -30.28 -12.83 -2.70
CA TYR A 94 -29.44 -12.22 -1.67
C TYR A 94 -30.22 -11.87 -0.39
N THR A 95 -31.42 -11.32 -0.54
CA THR A 95 -32.18 -10.73 0.58
C THR A 95 -33.14 -11.70 1.26
N THR A 96 -33.33 -12.89 0.68
CA THR A 96 -34.29 -13.88 1.18
C THR A 96 -33.70 -15.30 1.20
N GLY A 97 -34.41 -16.21 1.85
CA GLY A 97 -34.09 -17.64 1.86
C GLY A 97 -34.57 -18.42 0.63
N VAL A 98 -34.95 -17.75 -0.47
CA VAL A 98 -35.54 -18.40 -1.66
C VAL A 98 -34.63 -19.49 -2.25
N ASP A 99 -33.32 -19.26 -2.27
CA ASP A 99 -32.32 -20.23 -2.77
C ASP A 99 -32.23 -21.48 -1.86
N PHE A 100 -32.73 -21.38 -0.62
CA PHE A 100 -32.84 -22.47 0.36
C PHE A 100 -34.28 -23.01 0.47
N GLY A 101 -35.22 -22.53 -0.35
CA GLY A 101 -36.61 -22.96 -0.35
C GLY A 101 -37.44 -22.45 0.83
N SER A 102 -37.01 -21.39 1.51
CA SER A 102 -37.79 -20.72 2.56
C SER A 102 -38.30 -19.35 2.09
N THR A 103 -39.23 -18.78 2.86
CA THR A 103 -39.74 -17.41 2.66
C THR A 103 -39.08 -16.41 3.61
N ASP A 104 -37.89 -16.75 4.11
CA ASP A 104 -37.17 -15.93 5.07
C ASP A 104 -36.74 -14.62 4.39
N VAL A 105 -36.66 -13.53 5.15
CA VAL A 105 -36.18 -12.23 4.69
C VAL A 105 -35.15 -11.74 5.70
N TYR A 106 -33.94 -11.46 5.22
CA TYR A 106 -32.79 -11.12 6.06
C TYR A 106 -32.61 -9.60 6.12
N ALA A 107 -32.89 -8.98 7.25
CA ALA A 107 -32.97 -7.52 7.37
C ALA A 107 -31.63 -6.84 7.06
N GLY A 108 -30.52 -7.39 7.53
CA GLY A 108 -29.19 -6.87 7.22
C GLY A 108 -28.84 -6.95 5.73
N ALA A 109 -29.28 -8.00 5.03
CA ALA A 109 -29.06 -8.14 3.60
C ALA A 109 -29.93 -7.17 2.80
N VAL A 110 -31.20 -6.97 3.20
CA VAL A 110 -32.09 -5.96 2.61
C VAL A 110 -31.49 -4.57 2.76
N ALA A 111 -31.04 -4.21 3.97
CA ALA A 111 -30.42 -2.93 4.24
C ALA A 111 -29.17 -2.69 3.40
N LYS A 112 -28.25 -3.67 3.35
CA LYS A 112 -27.02 -3.58 2.55
C LYS A 112 -27.32 -3.50 1.03
N ALA A 113 -28.35 -4.19 0.55
CA ALA A 113 -28.79 -4.08 -0.84
C ALA A 113 -29.39 -2.69 -1.14
N ALA A 114 -30.10 -2.08 -0.20
CA ALA A 114 -30.62 -0.72 -0.34
C ALA A 114 -29.49 0.32 -0.44
N VAL A 115 -28.47 0.20 0.44
CA VAL A 115 -27.26 1.04 0.37
C VAL A 115 -26.52 0.83 -0.95
N MET A 116 -26.42 -0.41 -1.46
CA MET A 116 -25.85 -0.67 -2.78
C MET A 116 -26.59 0.07 -3.90
N ALA A 117 -27.92 -0.04 -3.93
CA ALA A 117 -28.75 0.64 -4.93
C ALA A 117 -28.52 2.16 -4.88
N GLN A 118 -28.55 2.75 -3.69
CA GLN A 118 -28.32 4.18 -3.46
C GLN A 118 -26.90 4.61 -3.88
N THR A 119 -25.89 3.81 -3.57
CA THR A 119 -24.49 4.04 -3.95
C THR A 119 -24.30 4.04 -5.47
N ALA A 120 -24.96 3.11 -6.16
CA ALA A 120 -24.96 3.06 -7.62
C ALA A 120 -25.75 4.19 -8.29
N GLY A 121 -26.59 4.89 -7.51
CA GLY A 121 -27.54 5.89 -8.00
C GLY A 121 -28.82 5.28 -8.58
N ASP A 122 -29.10 4.01 -8.26
CA ASP A 122 -30.33 3.32 -8.59
C ASP A 122 -31.43 3.62 -7.55
N ASP A 123 -32.67 3.33 -7.93
CA ASP A 123 -33.84 3.54 -7.05
C ASP A 123 -34.08 2.31 -6.17
N ALA A 124 -33.79 2.44 -4.87
CA ALA A 124 -34.01 1.38 -3.88
C ALA A 124 -35.50 0.99 -3.70
N THR A 125 -36.45 1.82 -4.14
CA THR A 125 -37.90 1.50 -4.06
C THR A 125 -38.40 0.65 -5.22
N SER A 126 -37.56 0.39 -6.23
CA SER A 126 -37.90 -0.45 -7.39
C SER A 126 -36.75 -1.34 -7.86
N TYR A 127 -35.78 -1.60 -6.98
CA TYR A 127 -34.51 -2.25 -7.29
C TYR A 127 -34.68 -3.75 -7.59
N GLY A 128 -34.37 -4.15 -8.83
CA GLY A 128 -34.62 -5.54 -9.27
C GLY A 128 -36.10 -5.92 -9.26
N GLY A 129 -37.01 -4.94 -9.24
CA GLY A 129 -38.45 -5.16 -9.05
C GLY A 129 -38.90 -5.30 -7.59
N VAL A 130 -38.00 -5.06 -6.62
CA VAL A 130 -38.29 -5.10 -5.18
C VAL A 130 -38.19 -3.70 -4.59
N ASP A 131 -39.18 -3.32 -3.78
CA ASP A 131 -39.10 -2.15 -2.92
C ASP A 131 -38.31 -2.51 -1.65
N LEU A 132 -37.00 -2.26 -1.67
CA LEU A 132 -36.10 -2.58 -0.56
C LEU A 132 -36.37 -1.68 0.64
N VAL A 133 -36.83 -0.44 0.43
CA VAL A 133 -37.12 0.51 1.51
C VAL A 133 -38.34 0.03 2.28
N THR A 134 -39.47 -0.22 1.61
CA THR A 134 -40.68 -0.75 2.27
C THR A 134 -40.44 -2.13 2.88
N ARG A 135 -39.66 -2.99 2.22
CA ARG A 135 -39.28 -4.29 2.80
C ARG A 135 -38.49 -4.12 4.10
N LEU A 136 -37.52 -3.21 4.12
CA LEU A 136 -36.73 -2.94 5.32
C LEU A 136 -37.57 -2.34 6.44
N GLU A 137 -38.43 -1.36 6.15
CA GLU A 137 -39.37 -0.78 7.11
C GLU A 137 -40.25 -1.86 7.77
N GLY A 138 -40.72 -2.84 6.98
CA GLY A 138 -41.49 -3.98 7.50
C GLY A 138 -40.72 -4.95 8.40
N LEU A 139 -39.38 -4.82 8.47
CA LEU A 139 -38.49 -5.59 9.34
C LEU A 139 -38.02 -4.77 10.55
N VAL A 140 -38.43 -3.51 10.68
CA VAL A 140 -38.15 -2.68 11.87
C VAL A 140 -39.21 -2.97 12.93
N SER A 141 -38.76 -3.36 14.12
CA SER A 141 -39.66 -3.58 15.25
C SER A 141 -40.26 -2.25 15.71
N SER A 142 -41.58 -2.17 15.82
CA SER A 142 -42.28 -1.00 16.36
C SER A 142 -42.64 -1.15 17.85
N THR A 143 -42.20 -2.23 18.49
CA THR A 143 -42.68 -2.66 19.82
C THR A 143 -41.57 -2.60 20.85
N ALA A 144 -41.83 -1.94 21.98
CA ALA A 144 -40.91 -1.94 23.12
C ALA A 144 -40.70 -3.37 23.68
N PRO A 145 -39.49 -3.72 24.17
CA PRO A 145 -38.34 -2.83 24.42
C PRO A 145 -37.39 -2.67 23.22
N ILE A 146 -37.67 -3.28 22.06
CA ILE A 146 -36.77 -3.31 20.89
C ILE A 146 -37.22 -2.38 19.76
N ALA A 147 -38.00 -1.33 20.05
CA ALA A 147 -38.45 -0.41 19.02
C ALA A 147 -37.25 0.18 18.25
N GLY A 148 -37.29 0.12 16.91
CA GLY A 148 -36.19 0.51 16.02
C GLY A 148 -35.20 -0.61 15.66
N ARG A 149 -35.18 -1.74 16.37
CA ARG A 149 -34.34 -2.89 16.02
C ARG A 149 -34.81 -3.51 14.71
N ILE A 150 -33.88 -3.78 13.79
CA ILE A 150 -34.18 -4.64 12.63
C ILE A 150 -34.25 -6.11 13.06
N GLU A 151 -35.16 -6.87 12.46
CA GLU A 151 -35.37 -8.29 12.76
C GLU A 151 -35.49 -9.09 11.47
N ASP A 152 -34.82 -10.24 11.38
CA ASP A 152 -35.07 -11.15 10.27
C ASP A 152 -36.49 -11.73 10.38
N SER A 153 -37.16 -11.84 9.24
CA SER A 153 -38.37 -12.66 9.12
C SER A 153 -37.94 -14.07 8.77
N PHE A 154 -38.29 -15.05 9.60
CA PHE A 154 -37.88 -16.43 9.38
C PHE A 154 -39.01 -17.42 9.57
N THR A 155 -38.94 -18.49 8.81
CA THR A 155 -39.85 -19.62 8.85
C THR A 155 -39.45 -20.52 10.02
N PRO A 156 -40.35 -20.87 10.95
CA PRO A 156 -40.01 -21.73 12.09
C PRO A 156 -39.38 -23.07 11.65
N GLY A 157 -38.24 -23.42 12.25
CA GLY A 157 -37.44 -24.58 11.88
C GLY A 157 -36.16 -24.70 12.71
N PRO A 158 -35.38 -25.79 12.56
CA PRO A 158 -34.20 -26.05 13.38
C PRO A 158 -33.03 -25.07 13.14
N PHE A 159 -33.06 -24.33 12.03
CA PHE A 159 -32.09 -23.29 11.69
C PHE A 159 -32.71 -21.89 11.66
N ALA A 160 -33.95 -21.78 12.16
CA ALA A 160 -34.68 -20.53 12.21
C ALA A 160 -34.11 -19.64 13.31
N GLY A 161 -33.84 -18.38 12.99
CA GLY A 161 -33.30 -17.43 13.94
C GLY A 161 -33.28 -16.03 13.37
N ASP A 162 -33.30 -15.07 14.30
CA ASP A 162 -32.98 -13.68 13.99
C ASP A 162 -31.46 -13.52 14.09
N PHE A 163 -30.81 -13.27 12.97
CA PHE A 163 -29.36 -13.05 12.87
C PHE A 163 -29.02 -11.56 12.68
N ALA A 164 -30.01 -10.67 12.84
CA ALA A 164 -29.79 -9.24 12.87
C ALA A 164 -28.76 -8.84 13.94
N ASN A 165 -27.91 -7.88 13.57
CA ASN A 165 -26.81 -7.41 14.40
C ASN A 165 -26.53 -5.92 14.10
N VAL A 166 -25.58 -5.34 14.82
CA VAL A 166 -25.24 -3.91 14.74
C VAL A 166 -24.75 -3.51 13.34
N ILE A 167 -24.04 -4.38 12.61
CA ILE A 167 -23.60 -4.09 11.24
C ILE A 167 -24.80 -3.97 10.30
N GLY A 168 -25.77 -4.88 10.40
CA GLY A 168 -27.02 -4.79 9.63
C GLY A 168 -27.81 -3.53 9.99
N GLN A 169 -27.85 -3.17 11.27
CA GLN A 169 -28.52 -1.97 11.78
C GLN A 169 -27.85 -0.68 11.29
N ALA A 170 -26.53 -0.66 11.17
CA ALA A 170 -25.78 0.45 10.60
C ALA A 170 -26.21 0.70 9.15
N PHE A 171 -26.22 -0.36 8.31
CA PHE A 171 -26.74 -0.25 6.95
C PHE A 171 -28.22 0.15 6.92
N ALA A 172 -29.02 -0.28 7.90
CA ALA A 172 -30.44 0.07 7.94
C ALA A 172 -30.66 1.55 8.28
N SER A 173 -29.89 2.09 9.24
CA SER A 173 -29.89 3.52 9.58
C SER A 173 -29.48 4.35 8.35
N GLU A 174 -28.39 3.98 7.68
CA GLU A 174 -27.93 4.65 6.45
C GLU A 174 -29.00 4.60 5.34
N ALA A 175 -29.51 3.41 5.01
CA ALA A 175 -30.46 3.21 3.93
C ALA A 175 -31.76 3.99 4.14
N LEU A 176 -32.33 3.92 5.34
CA LEU A 176 -33.61 4.56 5.67
C LEU A 176 -33.47 6.07 5.82
N ALA A 177 -32.35 6.56 6.38
CA ALA A 177 -32.05 7.99 6.43
C ALA A 177 -31.91 8.57 5.01
N ALA A 178 -31.14 7.89 4.14
CA ALA A 178 -30.98 8.30 2.75
C ALA A 178 -32.29 8.25 1.94
N ALA A 179 -33.19 7.32 2.27
CA ALA A 179 -34.52 7.23 1.67
C ALA A 179 -35.54 8.25 2.23
N GLY A 180 -35.21 8.94 3.33
CA GLY A 180 -36.15 9.84 4.01
C GLY A 180 -37.33 9.11 4.66
N SER A 181 -37.12 7.87 5.10
CA SER A 181 -38.13 7.04 5.77
C SER A 181 -38.51 7.60 7.14
N THR A 182 -39.75 7.40 7.55
CA THR A 182 -40.22 7.75 8.90
C THR A 182 -39.64 6.84 10.00
N GLU A 183 -39.13 5.66 9.65
CA GLU A 183 -38.51 4.73 10.59
C GLU A 183 -37.03 5.07 10.87
N ALA A 184 -36.41 5.96 10.08
CA ALA A 184 -34.99 6.27 10.16
C ALA A 184 -34.55 6.75 11.55
N ALA A 185 -35.39 7.55 12.23
CA ALA A 185 -35.12 8.03 13.58
C ALA A 185 -35.09 6.86 14.59
N ALA A 186 -36.12 6.01 14.60
CA ALA A 186 -36.19 4.89 15.53
C ALA A 186 -35.05 3.88 15.31
N VAL A 187 -34.71 3.59 14.05
CA VAL A 187 -33.59 2.71 13.69
C VAL A 187 -32.25 3.28 14.15
N THR A 188 -32.06 4.59 14.02
CA THR A 188 -30.85 5.27 14.48
C THR A 188 -30.80 5.33 16.01
N ASP A 189 -31.90 5.65 16.69
CA ASP A 189 -31.99 5.64 18.16
C ASP A 189 -31.66 4.25 18.74
N PHE A 190 -32.15 3.18 18.11
CA PHE A 190 -31.80 1.83 18.52
C PHE A 190 -30.33 1.53 18.27
N LEU A 191 -29.76 1.99 17.15
CA LEU A 191 -28.34 1.85 16.84
C LEU A 191 -27.45 2.56 17.87
N LEU A 192 -27.78 3.80 18.23
CA LEU A 192 -27.04 4.59 19.22
C LEU A 192 -27.05 3.92 20.60
N GLN A 193 -28.15 3.25 20.99
CA GLN A 193 -28.19 2.43 22.22
C GLN A 193 -27.17 1.26 22.22
N GLN A 194 -26.64 0.88 21.05
CA GLN A 194 -25.64 -0.19 20.93
C GLN A 194 -24.21 0.30 21.14
N GLN A 195 -24.02 1.59 21.38
CA GLN A 195 -22.75 2.13 21.86
C GLN A 195 -22.62 1.86 23.35
N CYS A 196 -21.45 1.38 23.75
CA CYS A 196 -21.12 1.09 25.14
C CYS A 196 -20.53 2.35 25.79
N THR A 197 -20.52 2.42 27.13
CA THR A 197 -19.98 3.58 27.85
C THR A 197 -18.51 3.89 27.49
N GLU A 198 -17.72 2.89 27.06
CA GLU A 198 -16.35 3.10 26.59
C GLU A 198 -16.24 3.69 25.18
N GLY A 199 -17.34 3.84 24.43
CA GLY A 199 -17.41 4.49 23.13
C GLY A 199 -17.44 3.56 21.91
N TYR A 200 -17.15 2.27 22.08
CA TYR A 200 -17.27 1.30 20.98
C TYR A 200 -18.71 0.83 20.76
N PHE A 201 -18.98 0.27 19.59
CA PHE A 201 -20.24 -0.44 19.31
C PHE A 201 -20.01 -1.95 19.40
N ARG A 202 -20.92 -2.66 20.05
CA ARG A 202 -20.93 -4.13 20.07
C ARG A 202 -21.31 -4.69 18.69
N VAL A 203 -21.14 -6.01 18.49
CA VAL A 203 -21.63 -6.69 17.28
C VAL A 203 -23.04 -7.22 17.48
N SER A 204 -23.23 -8.03 18.51
CA SER A 204 -24.49 -8.74 18.75
C SER A 204 -25.47 -7.87 19.50
N PHE A 205 -26.77 -8.06 19.26
CA PHE A 205 -27.79 -7.49 20.13
C PHE A 205 -28.00 -8.36 21.37
N THR A 206 -28.64 -7.77 22.38
CA THR A 206 -29.22 -8.54 23.49
C THR A 206 -30.13 -9.64 22.92
N ALA A 207 -29.79 -10.90 23.21
CA ALA A 207 -30.49 -12.07 22.67
C ALA A 207 -31.93 -12.17 23.18
N ASP A 208 -32.16 -11.82 24.46
CA ASP A 208 -33.50 -11.70 25.02
C ASP A 208 -34.15 -10.39 24.59
N LYS A 209 -35.01 -10.46 23.57
CA LYS A 209 -35.78 -9.34 23.03
C LYS A 209 -36.79 -8.75 24.02
N SER A 210 -37.10 -9.46 25.10
CA SER A 210 -37.99 -8.99 26.16
C SER A 210 -37.26 -8.32 27.32
N ALA A 211 -35.91 -8.39 27.33
CA ALA A 211 -35.13 -7.75 28.37
C ALA A 211 -35.37 -6.22 28.34
N PRO A 212 -35.60 -5.60 29.51
CA PRO A 212 -35.90 -4.17 29.58
C PRO A 212 -34.71 -3.30 29.15
N ASP A 213 -33.49 -3.82 29.29
CA ASP A 213 -32.26 -3.17 28.86
C ASP A 213 -31.77 -3.81 27.55
N GLN A 214 -31.91 -3.07 26.45
CA GLN A 214 -31.41 -3.43 25.12
C GLN A 214 -30.13 -2.66 24.76
N SER A 215 -29.57 -1.89 25.68
CA SER A 215 -28.33 -1.13 25.44
C SER A 215 -27.11 -2.04 25.36
N CYS A 216 -25.97 -1.51 24.90
CA CYS A 216 -24.72 -2.26 24.94
C CYS A 216 -24.34 -2.70 26.37
N ASP A 217 -24.38 -1.77 27.33
CA ASP A 217 -23.91 -2.00 28.69
C ASP A 217 -24.79 -3.00 29.47
N GLY A 218 -26.02 -3.23 29.02
CA GLY A 218 -26.89 -4.30 29.51
C GLY A 218 -26.49 -5.71 29.02
N GLY A 219 -25.56 -5.80 28.05
CA GLY A 219 -25.07 -7.04 27.45
C GLY A 219 -23.75 -7.53 28.03
N THR A 220 -23.16 -8.55 27.38
CA THR A 220 -21.86 -9.15 27.75
C THR A 220 -20.88 -9.23 26.59
N ASP A 221 -21.15 -8.53 25.49
CA ASP A 221 -20.33 -8.58 24.29
C ASP A 221 -19.01 -7.83 24.48
N ASN A 222 -17.99 -8.26 23.73
CA ASN A 222 -16.69 -7.59 23.71
C ASN A 222 -16.71 -6.44 22.70
N SER A 223 -15.71 -5.57 22.80
CA SER A 223 -15.46 -4.55 21.79
C SER A 223 -15.14 -5.14 20.43
N ASP A 224 -15.66 -4.50 19.38
CA ASP A 224 -15.39 -4.87 18.00
C ASP A 224 -15.04 -3.65 17.15
N THR A 225 -13.83 -3.67 16.61
CA THR A 225 -13.28 -2.61 15.76
C THR A 225 -14.03 -2.47 14.45
N ASP A 226 -14.46 -3.60 13.86
CA ASP A 226 -15.04 -3.63 12.53
C ASP A 226 -16.47 -3.06 12.58
N ALA A 227 -17.26 -3.48 13.57
CA ALA A 227 -18.59 -2.94 13.84
C ALA A 227 -18.51 -1.44 14.16
N THR A 228 -17.62 -1.03 15.07
CA THR A 228 -17.45 0.39 15.43
C THR A 228 -17.10 1.23 14.20
N ALA A 229 -16.16 0.78 13.36
CA ALA A 229 -15.78 1.49 12.16
C ALA A 229 -16.92 1.61 11.13
N LEU A 230 -17.68 0.54 10.90
CA LEU A 230 -18.82 0.55 9.98
C LEU A 230 -19.97 1.43 10.48
N VAL A 231 -20.22 1.46 11.80
CA VAL A 231 -21.21 2.36 12.40
C VAL A 231 -20.79 3.82 12.23
N VAL A 232 -19.52 4.15 12.49
CA VAL A 232 -19.00 5.51 12.24
C VAL A 232 -19.30 5.92 10.81
N LEU A 233 -18.92 5.09 9.82
CA LEU A 233 -19.12 5.39 8.40
C LEU A 233 -20.59 5.57 8.02
N ALA A 234 -21.50 4.72 8.53
CA ALA A 234 -22.94 4.80 8.26
C ALA A 234 -23.61 6.05 8.86
N LEU A 235 -23.05 6.60 9.94
CA LEU A 235 -23.61 7.74 10.67
C LEU A 235 -23.05 9.10 10.24
N LEU A 236 -21.97 9.15 9.44
CA LEU A 236 -21.30 10.42 9.06
C LEU A 236 -22.25 11.45 8.42
N ASP A 237 -23.15 11.01 7.54
CA ASP A 237 -24.12 11.90 6.87
C ASP A 237 -25.26 12.37 7.79
N GLN A 238 -25.35 11.80 8.99
CA GLN A 238 -26.33 12.13 10.02
C GLN A 238 -25.74 12.99 11.16
N ALA A 239 -24.46 13.38 11.08
CA ALA A 239 -23.73 14.12 12.11
C ALA A 239 -24.28 15.52 12.46
N SER A 240 -25.33 16.00 11.76
CA SER A 240 -26.06 17.21 12.17
C SER A 240 -26.99 16.97 13.37
N ASP A 241 -27.34 15.72 13.65
CA ASP A 241 -28.05 15.32 14.86
C ASP A 241 -27.05 15.32 16.05
N PRO A 242 -27.34 16.06 17.15
CA PRO A 242 -26.43 16.13 18.30
C PRO A 242 -26.13 14.79 18.98
N ASP A 243 -27.09 13.87 19.01
CA ASP A 243 -26.91 12.57 19.67
C ASP A 243 -26.00 11.68 18.80
N VAL A 244 -26.19 11.72 17.48
CA VAL A 244 -25.29 11.07 16.51
C VAL A 244 -23.89 11.68 16.56
N ALA A 245 -23.77 13.00 16.62
CA ALA A 245 -22.48 13.68 16.70
C ALA A 245 -21.70 13.28 17.96
N THR A 246 -22.37 13.19 19.11
CA THR A 246 -21.76 12.73 20.36
C THR A 246 -21.27 11.29 20.24
N ALA A 247 -22.11 10.41 19.69
CA ALA A 247 -21.74 9.01 19.48
C ALA A 247 -20.56 8.84 18.51
N LEU A 248 -20.51 9.63 17.45
CA LEU A 248 -19.38 9.66 16.51
C LEU A 248 -18.09 10.10 17.22
N ASP A 249 -18.12 11.17 18.01
CA ASP A 249 -16.94 11.65 18.74
C ASP A 249 -16.37 10.56 19.67
N ASP A 250 -17.25 9.87 20.41
CA ASP A 250 -16.85 8.79 21.34
C ASP A 250 -16.29 7.57 20.58
N ALA A 251 -16.93 7.16 19.49
CA ALA A 251 -16.48 6.02 18.68
C ALA A 251 -15.15 6.29 17.97
N VAL A 252 -14.98 7.49 17.44
CA VAL A 252 -13.74 7.91 16.78
C VAL A 252 -12.59 8.02 17.79
N ALA A 253 -12.86 8.58 18.98
CA ALA A 253 -11.89 8.61 20.07
C ALA A 253 -11.48 7.19 20.51
N TRP A 254 -12.44 6.27 20.61
CA TRP A 254 -12.17 4.87 20.91
C TRP A 254 -11.33 4.20 19.82
N LEU A 255 -11.66 4.37 18.54
CA LEU A 255 -10.89 3.81 17.43
C LEU A 255 -9.44 4.33 17.44
N ALA A 256 -9.24 5.64 17.62
CA ALA A 256 -7.91 6.21 17.70
C ALA A 256 -7.09 5.60 18.86
N ALA A 257 -7.74 5.32 20.00
CA ALA A 257 -7.10 4.68 21.15
C ALA A 257 -6.74 3.19 20.92
N GLN A 258 -7.43 2.48 20.02
CA GLN A 258 -7.12 1.09 19.68
C GLN A 258 -5.97 0.93 18.68
N GLN A 259 -5.60 2.00 17.98
CA GLN A 259 -4.53 1.91 16.99
C GLN A 259 -3.20 1.52 17.64
N ALA A 260 -2.61 0.42 17.18
CA ALA A 260 -1.31 0.00 17.66
C ALA A 260 -0.20 0.95 17.12
N PRO A 261 0.98 1.01 17.77
CA PRO A 261 2.08 1.90 17.35
C PRO A 261 2.63 1.67 15.93
N ASP A 262 2.28 0.56 15.28
CA ASP A 262 2.61 0.29 13.88
C ASP A 262 1.48 0.63 12.89
N GLY A 263 0.43 1.31 13.37
CA GLY A 263 -0.75 1.74 12.62
C GLY A 263 -1.86 0.69 12.51
N SER A 264 -1.65 -0.53 13.01
CA SER A 264 -2.57 -1.65 12.82
C SER A 264 -3.64 -1.78 13.88
N PHE A 265 -4.69 -2.51 13.52
CA PHE A 265 -5.81 -2.87 14.38
C PHE A 265 -6.01 -4.39 14.40
N THR A 266 -6.56 -4.87 15.51
CA THR A 266 -7.19 -6.19 15.63
C THR A 266 -8.71 -6.02 15.52
N SER A 267 -9.45 -7.11 15.35
CA SER A 267 -10.92 -7.08 15.38
C SER A 267 -11.47 -6.70 16.76
N GLY A 268 -10.72 -6.97 17.84
CA GLY A 268 -11.22 -6.87 19.23
C GLY A 268 -11.86 -8.17 19.73
N ASP A 269 -12.17 -9.09 18.82
CA ASP A 269 -12.67 -10.43 19.12
C ASP A 269 -11.52 -11.33 19.64
N PRO A 270 -11.64 -11.90 20.86
CA PRO A 270 -10.66 -12.82 21.42
C PRO A 270 -10.39 -14.08 20.57
N LEU A 271 -11.32 -14.48 19.70
CA LEU A 271 -11.17 -15.63 18.80
C LEU A 271 -10.35 -15.29 17.55
N THR A 272 -10.24 -14.01 17.21
CA THR A 272 -9.48 -13.50 16.06
C THR A 272 -8.48 -12.40 16.48
N PRO A 273 -7.60 -12.67 17.46
CA PRO A 273 -6.78 -11.63 18.11
C PRO A 273 -5.67 -11.06 17.22
N ASP A 274 -5.49 -11.58 16.02
CA ASP A 274 -4.43 -11.20 15.12
C ASP A 274 -4.73 -9.85 14.44
N LYS A 275 -3.71 -9.01 14.39
CA LYS A 275 -3.70 -7.79 13.57
C LYS A 275 -3.91 -8.16 12.12
N ASN A 276 -4.84 -7.48 11.46
CA ASN A 276 -5.26 -7.84 10.12
C ASN A 276 -5.63 -6.61 9.27
N THR A 277 -5.63 -6.80 7.95
CA THR A 277 -5.90 -5.71 7.00
C THR A 277 -7.36 -5.32 6.95
N ASN A 278 -8.29 -6.23 7.27
CA ASN A 278 -9.72 -5.95 7.31
C ASN A 278 -10.01 -4.87 8.37
N SER A 279 -9.71 -5.15 9.63
CA SER A 279 -9.92 -4.23 10.76
C SER A 279 -9.08 -2.97 10.64
N THR A 280 -7.82 -3.10 10.22
CA THR A 280 -6.96 -1.92 9.98
C THR A 280 -7.51 -1.04 8.85
N GLY A 281 -8.09 -1.67 7.83
CA GLY A 281 -8.72 -1.03 6.68
C GLY A 281 -9.96 -0.25 7.05
N LEU A 282 -10.90 -0.89 7.73
CA LEU A 282 -12.16 -0.28 8.16
C LEU A 282 -11.93 0.84 9.18
N ALA A 283 -11.15 0.58 10.23
CA ALA A 283 -10.87 1.59 11.25
C ALA A 283 -10.11 2.79 10.69
N GLY A 284 -9.09 2.55 9.86
CA GLY A 284 -8.35 3.63 9.23
C GLY A 284 -9.18 4.42 8.21
N TRP A 285 -10.15 3.79 7.54
CA TRP A 285 -11.11 4.48 6.67
C TRP A 285 -12.03 5.38 7.50
N ALA A 286 -12.65 4.85 8.55
CA ALA A 286 -13.52 5.60 9.46
C ALA A 286 -12.79 6.80 10.08
N LEU A 287 -11.57 6.60 10.58
CA LEU A 287 -10.72 7.66 11.12
C LEU A 287 -10.41 8.73 10.06
N GLY A 288 -10.08 8.31 8.84
CA GLY A 288 -9.77 9.22 7.75
C GLY A 288 -10.93 10.12 7.35
N GLU A 289 -12.14 9.56 7.21
CA GLU A 289 -13.36 10.32 6.90
C GLU A 289 -13.81 11.21 8.08
N SER A 290 -13.47 10.82 9.32
CA SER A 290 -13.79 11.57 10.54
C SER A 290 -12.75 12.66 10.87
N GLY A 291 -11.80 12.95 9.98
CA GLY A 291 -10.83 14.04 10.19
C GLY A 291 -9.58 13.67 11.00
N HIS A 292 -9.24 12.38 11.09
CA HIS A 292 -8.02 11.84 11.71
C HIS A 292 -7.02 11.30 10.66
N PRO A 293 -6.45 12.17 9.80
CA PRO A 293 -5.63 11.75 8.66
C PRO A 293 -4.27 11.16 9.07
N THR A 294 -3.75 11.45 10.26
CA THR A 294 -2.48 10.87 10.74
C THR A 294 -2.66 9.39 11.01
N GLU A 295 -3.66 9.06 11.81
CA GLU A 295 -4.06 7.71 12.18
C GLU A 295 -4.45 6.91 10.91
N ALA A 296 -5.20 7.53 10.00
CA ALA A 296 -5.52 6.92 8.70
C ALA A 296 -4.27 6.64 7.84
N ALA A 297 -3.29 7.55 7.81
CA ALA A 297 -2.05 7.35 7.05
C ALA A 297 -1.16 6.24 7.64
N GLU A 298 -1.16 6.08 8.96
CA GLU A 298 -0.48 4.98 9.65
C GLU A 298 -1.14 3.63 9.33
N ALA A 299 -2.47 3.56 9.40
CA ALA A 299 -3.26 2.39 9.00
C ALA A 299 -3.02 2.04 7.52
N ALA A 300 -3.07 3.03 6.63
CA ALA A 300 -2.82 2.87 5.20
C ALA A 300 -1.39 2.36 4.91
N THR A 301 -0.40 2.83 5.67
CA THR A 301 0.99 2.38 5.58
C THR A 301 1.13 0.91 6.00
N TRP A 302 0.39 0.48 7.03
CA TRP A 302 0.34 -0.91 7.45
C TRP A 302 -0.41 -1.81 6.45
N VAL A 303 -1.53 -1.35 5.90
CA VAL A 303 -2.26 -2.08 4.84
C VAL A 303 -1.39 -2.24 3.59
N ARG A 304 -0.74 -1.16 3.13
CA ARG A 304 0.19 -1.21 1.98
C ARG A 304 1.33 -2.21 2.20
N LYS A 305 1.84 -2.36 3.43
CA LYS A 305 2.89 -3.34 3.77
C LYS A 305 2.45 -4.78 3.45
N ASN A 306 1.15 -5.06 3.56
CA ASN A 306 0.52 -6.36 3.34
C ASN A 306 0.02 -6.58 1.89
N MET A 307 0.31 -5.64 0.98
CA MET A 307 -0.06 -5.74 -0.44
C MET A 307 0.87 -6.68 -1.23
N ALA A 308 0.28 -7.48 -2.11
CA ALA A 308 0.96 -8.14 -3.22
C ALA A 308 1.43 -7.08 -4.23
N ALA A 309 2.74 -6.86 -4.29
CA ALA A 309 3.34 -5.78 -5.07
C ALA A 309 4.70 -6.19 -5.69
N ASP A 310 4.84 -7.46 -6.07
CA ASP A 310 6.07 -7.94 -6.70
C ASP A 310 6.31 -7.25 -8.05
N ARG A 311 7.57 -6.90 -8.31
CA ARG A 311 8.02 -6.10 -9.46
C ARG A 311 9.45 -6.46 -9.84
N GLY A 312 9.78 -6.21 -11.11
CA GLY A 312 11.12 -6.49 -11.64
C GLY A 312 11.44 -7.98 -11.56
N PRO A 313 12.70 -8.36 -11.31
CA PRO A 313 13.08 -9.77 -11.15
C PRO A 313 12.72 -10.35 -9.76
N CYS A 314 12.32 -9.53 -8.78
CA CYS A 314 11.93 -10.01 -7.45
C CYS A 314 10.50 -10.60 -7.46
N THR A 315 10.28 -11.63 -8.27
CA THR A 315 8.99 -12.29 -8.49
C THR A 315 8.70 -13.32 -7.41
N THR A 316 7.41 -13.54 -7.14
CA THR A 316 6.90 -14.66 -6.33
C THR A 316 5.64 -15.24 -6.99
N GLU A 317 4.97 -16.20 -6.36
CA GLU A 317 3.67 -16.70 -6.83
C GLU A 317 2.57 -15.61 -6.84
N LEU A 318 2.78 -14.47 -6.16
CA LEU A 318 1.86 -13.31 -6.20
C LEU A 318 2.13 -12.33 -7.35
N THR A 319 3.02 -12.65 -8.30
CA THR A 319 3.38 -11.71 -9.38
C THR A 319 2.19 -11.33 -10.26
N SER A 320 1.22 -12.23 -10.47
CA SER A 320 -0.04 -11.95 -11.16
C SER A 320 -1.07 -11.21 -10.31
N GLU A 321 -0.92 -11.26 -8.98
CA GLU A 321 -1.91 -10.79 -8.00
C GLU A 321 -1.63 -9.37 -7.52
N ARG A 322 -0.97 -8.54 -8.33
CA ARG A 322 -0.59 -7.18 -7.93
C ARG A 322 -1.81 -6.36 -7.54
N GLY A 323 -1.79 -5.84 -6.31
CA GLY A 323 -2.90 -5.09 -5.70
C GLY A 323 -3.72 -5.89 -4.71
N ALA A 324 -3.64 -7.22 -4.70
CA ALA A 324 -4.31 -8.04 -3.70
C ALA A 324 -3.76 -7.72 -2.30
N LEU A 325 -4.63 -7.63 -1.29
CA LEU A 325 -4.26 -7.40 0.09
C LEU A 325 -4.36 -8.72 0.86
N ALA A 326 -3.25 -9.14 1.47
CA ALA A 326 -3.25 -10.28 2.36
C ALA A 326 -3.93 -9.92 3.67
N TYR A 327 -4.60 -10.88 4.32
CA TYR A 327 -5.19 -10.68 5.64
C TYR A 327 -4.15 -10.18 6.67
N ASN A 328 -2.94 -10.74 6.65
CA ASN A 328 -1.85 -10.34 7.52
C ASN A 328 -0.48 -10.75 6.94
N GLY A 329 0.59 -10.48 7.69
CA GLY A 329 1.97 -10.82 7.30
C GLY A 329 2.20 -12.31 7.02
N PRO A 330 1.72 -13.24 7.88
CA PRO A 330 1.72 -14.67 7.60
C PRO A 330 1.02 -15.04 6.29
N ALA A 331 -0.19 -14.52 6.03
CA ALA A 331 -0.92 -14.76 4.78
C ALA A 331 -0.14 -14.23 3.56
N LEU A 332 0.48 -13.05 3.65
CA LEU A 332 1.32 -12.52 2.58
C LEU A 332 2.54 -13.41 2.32
N LYS A 333 3.16 -13.95 3.38
CA LYS A 333 4.31 -14.86 3.25
C LYS A 333 3.90 -16.17 2.59
N ALA A 334 2.78 -16.76 3.00
CA ALA A 334 2.23 -17.97 2.40
C ALA A 334 1.87 -17.73 0.93
N GLY A 335 1.15 -16.65 0.63
CA GLY A 335 0.79 -16.29 -0.74
C GLY A 335 2.01 -16.10 -1.65
N ARG A 336 3.12 -15.54 -1.15
CA ARG A 336 4.37 -15.46 -1.94
C ARG A 336 4.97 -16.82 -2.26
N ALA A 337 4.80 -17.80 -1.37
CA ALA A 337 5.34 -19.14 -1.55
C ALA A 337 4.44 -20.01 -2.44
N ASP A 338 3.12 -19.91 -2.26
CA ASP A 338 2.16 -20.90 -2.76
C ASP A 338 1.09 -20.29 -3.69
N GLY A 339 1.07 -18.96 -3.86
CA GLY A 339 0.04 -18.22 -4.57
C GLY A 339 -1.23 -18.03 -3.73
N ILE A 340 -2.24 -17.38 -4.32
CA ILE A 340 -3.58 -17.31 -3.72
C ILE A 340 -4.32 -18.58 -4.11
N THR A 341 -4.31 -19.57 -3.22
CA THR A 341 -5.00 -20.84 -3.44
C THR A 341 -6.52 -20.67 -3.39
N VAL A 342 -7.27 -21.62 -3.93
CA VAL A 342 -8.76 -21.62 -3.86
C VAL A 342 -9.24 -21.45 -2.42
N ALA A 343 -8.63 -22.18 -1.48
CA ALA A 343 -8.98 -22.17 -0.06
C ALA A 343 -8.70 -20.82 0.66
N LEU A 344 -7.80 -20.00 0.10
CA LEU A 344 -7.48 -18.68 0.67
C LEU A 344 -8.08 -17.54 -0.17
N SER A 345 -8.60 -17.83 -1.35
CA SER A 345 -9.07 -16.80 -2.28
C SER A 345 -10.15 -15.89 -1.67
N ASP A 346 -11.05 -16.45 -0.85
CA ASP A 346 -12.08 -15.68 -0.16
C ASP A 346 -11.50 -14.68 0.84
N GLN A 347 -10.54 -15.13 1.65
CA GLN A 347 -9.83 -14.29 2.61
C GLN A 347 -9.18 -13.08 1.93
N TRP A 348 -8.50 -13.29 0.79
CA TRP A 348 -7.85 -12.20 0.05
C TRP A 348 -8.86 -11.23 -0.58
N ARG A 349 -10.00 -11.72 -1.05
CA ARG A 349 -11.07 -10.85 -1.60
C ARG A 349 -11.69 -9.98 -0.53
N ARG A 350 -12.05 -10.54 0.63
CA ARG A 350 -12.60 -9.79 1.78
C ARG A 350 -11.62 -8.76 2.30
N ALA A 351 -10.37 -9.18 2.54
CA ALA A 351 -9.30 -8.28 2.96
C ALA A 351 -9.10 -7.14 1.97
N THR A 352 -9.14 -7.42 0.67
CA THR A 352 -8.98 -6.37 -0.35
C THR A 352 -10.17 -5.43 -0.41
N ALA A 353 -11.41 -5.93 -0.32
CA ALA A 353 -12.61 -5.09 -0.32
C ALA A 353 -12.64 -4.15 0.90
N GLN A 354 -12.46 -4.69 2.10
CA GLN A 354 -12.56 -3.94 3.35
C GLN A 354 -11.39 -2.97 3.58
N ALA A 355 -10.22 -3.24 2.99
CA ALA A 355 -9.03 -2.40 3.17
C ALA A 355 -8.67 -1.51 1.97
N LEU A 356 -9.38 -1.61 0.85
CA LEU A 356 -9.18 -0.71 -0.29
C LEU A 356 -9.35 0.78 0.09
N PRO A 357 -10.42 1.20 0.82
CA PRO A 357 -10.68 2.62 1.04
C PRO A 357 -9.55 3.34 1.77
N VAL A 358 -8.99 2.73 2.83
CA VAL A 358 -7.93 3.38 3.63
C VAL A 358 -6.68 3.71 2.82
N LEU A 359 -6.44 3.03 1.69
CA LEU A 359 -5.27 3.29 0.84
C LEU A 359 -5.26 4.70 0.24
N GLN A 360 -6.37 5.45 0.25
CA GLN A 360 -6.38 6.86 -0.17
C GLN A 360 -5.58 7.80 0.74
N TRP A 361 -5.33 7.39 1.99
CA TRP A 361 -4.45 8.09 2.93
C TRP A 361 -3.00 7.57 2.90
N ALA A 362 -2.69 6.60 2.03
CA ALA A 362 -1.36 6.03 2.00
C ALA A 362 -0.34 7.08 1.52
N PRO A 363 0.70 7.40 2.30
CA PRO A 363 1.60 8.53 2.00
C PRO A 363 2.43 8.28 0.74
N ALA A 364 2.74 9.35 0.01
CA ALA A 364 3.68 9.36 -1.11
C ALA A 364 5.15 9.38 -0.64
N ALA A 365 6.07 9.21 -1.58
CA ALA A 365 7.49 9.42 -1.33
C ALA A 365 7.84 10.91 -1.45
N ASP A 366 8.92 11.34 -0.80
CA ASP A 366 9.38 12.73 -0.79
C ASP A 366 10.02 13.17 -2.13
N ALA A 367 10.26 12.21 -3.03
CA ALA A 367 10.92 12.41 -4.31
C ALA A 367 10.40 11.40 -5.35
N ALA A 368 10.65 11.70 -6.63
CA ALA A 368 10.48 10.71 -7.70
C ALA A 368 11.46 9.54 -7.54
N LEU A 369 11.10 8.37 -8.06
CA LEU A 369 11.98 7.20 -8.09
C LEU A 369 13.31 7.59 -8.73
N ALA A 370 14.42 7.27 -8.05
CA ALA A 370 15.76 7.46 -8.60
C ALA A 370 16.74 6.44 -8.00
N LEU A 371 17.74 6.07 -8.80
CA LEU A 371 18.86 5.26 -8.37
C LEU A 371 20.17 6.00 -8.66
N SER A 372 21.01 6.13 -7.64
CA SER A 372 22.35 6.71 -7.81
C SER A 372 23.41 5.88 -7.10
N GLY A 373 24.65 5.99 -7.57
CA GLY A 373 25.81 5.29 -7.01
C GLY A 373 27.02 6.20 -6.90
N PRO A 374 28.17 5.67 -6.44
CA PRO A 374 29.41 6.42 -6.40
C PRO A 374 29.81 6.96 -7.78
N THR A 375 30.36 8.17 -7.80
CA THR A 375 30.88 8.79 -9.01
C THR A 375 32.32 8.33 -9.28
N GLY A 376 32.70 8.29 -10.56
CA GLY A 376 34.03 7.85 -10.97
C GLY A 376 34.18 6.33 -11.00
N PHE A 377 35.43 5.85 -10.90
CA PHE A 377 35.74 4.43 -10.96
C PHE A 377 35.61 3.77 -9.59
N VAL A 378 34.99 2.59 -9.59
CA VAL A 378 34.92 1.70 -8.42
C VAL A 378 35.72 0.43 -8.64
N ARG A 379 36.16 -0.16 -7.53
CA ARG A 379 36.96 -1.38 -7.52
C ARG A 379 36.07 -2.62 -7.74
N ALA A 380 36.49 -3.53 -8.62
CA ALA A 380 35.86 -4.84 -8.75
C ALA A 380 36.01 -5.67 -7.46
N LYS A 381 35.07 -6.58 -7.16
CA LYS A 381 35.06 -7.41 -5.94
C LYS A 381 35.06 -6.59 -4.64
N SER A 382 34.37 -5.45 -4.63
CA SER A 382 34.20 -4.64 -3.42
C SER A 382 32.75 -4.19 -3.24
N GLY A 383 32.37 -3.92 -1.99
CA GLY A 383 31.05 -3.40 -1.63
C GLY A 383 30.94 -1.90 -1.94
N HIS A 384 29.80 -1.48 -2.47
CA HIS A 384 29.45 -0.09 -2.74
C HIS A 384 28.00 0.16 -2.36
N THR A 385 27.75 1.35 -1.82
CA THR A 385 26.40 1.79 -1.48
C THR A 385 25.73 2.45 -2.69
N LEU A 386 24.56 1.95 -3.06
CA LEU A 386 23.61 2.63 -3.94
C LEU A 386 22.60 3.40 -3.09
N LYS A 387 22.18 4.56 -3.58
CA LYS A 387 21.12 5.37 -2.98
C LYS A 387 19.85 5.21 -3.81
N VAL A 388 18.75 4.91 -3.13
CA VAL A 388 17.43 4.73 -3.73
C VAL A 388 16.52 5.81 -3.15
N ASP A 389 15.97 6.64 -4.01
CA ASP A 389 14.98 7.66 -3.68
C ASP A 389 13.61 7.26 -4.25
N GLY A 390 12.53 7.81 -3.71
CA GLY A 390 11.20 7.71 -4.31
C GLY A 390 10.46 6.39 -4.14
N LEU A 391 10.79 5.61 -3.10
CA LEU A 391 9.94 4.50 -2.64
C LEU A 391 9.10 4.97 -1.44
N ALA A 392 7.78 4.98 -1.60
CA ALA A 392 6.85 5.47 -0.58
C ALA A 392 6.86 4.57 0.67
N PRO A 393 6.40 5.05 1.84
CA PRO A 393 6.38 4.24 3.06
C PRO A 393 5.71 2.88 2.84
N SER A 394 6.36 1.81 3.27
CA SER A 394 5.95 0.40 3.06
C SER A 394 5.86 -0.08 1.61
N GLU A 395 6.12 0.76 0.61
CA GLU A 395 6.17 0.35 -0.79
C GLU A 395 7.23 -0.75 -0.99
N ARG A 396 6.86 -1.78 -1.74
CA ARG A 396 7.78 -2.84 -2.10
C ARG A 396 8.53 -2.47 -3.37
N GLY A 397 9.86 -2.35 -3.26
CA GLY A 397 10.76 -2.19 -4.39
C GLY A 397 11.60 -3.44 -4.67
N CYS A 398 12.26 -3.46 -5.83
CA CYS A 398 13.26 -4.47 -6.18
C CYS A 398 14.50 -3.82 -6.78
N LEU A 399 15.65 -3.96 -6.13
CA LEU A 399 16.97 -3.59 -6.65
C LEU A 399 17.62 -4.80 -7.30
N PHE A 400 18.12 -4.63 -8.52
CA PHE A 400 18.72 -5.72 -9.28
C PHE A 400 19.84 -5.25 -10.22
N GLY A 401 20.67 -6.19 -10.67
CA GLY A 401 21.79 -5.93 -11.58
C GLY A 401 23.13 -6.27 -10.96
N GLY A 402 24.15 -6.51 -11.80
CA GLY A 402 25.48 -6.93 -11.33
C GLY A 402 25.47 -8.21 -10.48
N GLY A 403 24.53 -9.12 -10.71
CA GLY A 403 24.32 -10.33 -9.91
C GLY A 403 23.62 -10.10 -8.56
N THR A 404 23.19 -8.86 -8.27
CA THR A 404 22.34 -8.54 -7.12
C THR A 404 20.87 -8.70 -7.51
N GLU A 405 20.09 -9.25 -6.60
CA GLU A 405 18.63 -9.18 -6.58
C GLU A 405 18.21 -9.00 -5.12
N LYS A 406 17.54 -7.90 -4.79
CA LYS A 406 17.22 -7.54 -3.42
C LYS A 406 15.88 -6.83 -3.33
N VAL A 407 15.01 -7.37 -2.49
CA VAL A 407 13.77 -6.70 -2.08
C VAL A 407 14.10 -5.49 -1.21
N LEU A 408 13.50 -4.35 -1.54
CA LEU A 408 13.54 -3.13 -0.75
C LEU A 408 12.16 -2.81 -0.20
N ARG A 409 12.14 -2.11 0.93
CA ARG A 409 10.92 -1.54 1.50
C ARG A 409 11.11 -0.04 1.67
N GLY A 410 10.26 0.73 1.01
CA GLY A 410 10.25 2.18 1.06
C GLY A 410 9.97 2.71 2.47
N THR A 411 10.57 3.85 2.76
CA THR A 411 10.35 4.62 3.99
C THR A 411 9.82 6.01 3.71
N GLY A 412 9.53 6.35 2.44
CA GLY A 412 9.24 7.70 1.97
C GLY A 412 10.50 8.55 1.73
N ALA A 413 11.49 8.37 2.60
CA ALA A 413 12.82 8.97 2.50
C ALA A 413 13.82 8.12 1.69
N ARG A 414 15.01 8.70 1.46
CA ARG A 414 16.15 8.02 0.82
C ARG A 414 16.55 6.74 1.56
N LEU A 415 16.68 5.65 0.82
CA LEU A 415 17.25 4.40 1.27
C LEU A 415 18.68 4.22 0.74
N THR A 416 19.44 3.38 1.43
CA THR A 416 20.74 2.91 0.97
C THR A 416 20.74 1.38 0.81
N ALA A 417 21.36 0.89 -0.24
CA ALA A 417 21.51 -0.53 -0.50
C ALA A 417 22.96 -0.86 -0.87
N GLU A 418 23.58 -1.74 -0.07
CA GLU A 418 24.89 -2.30 -0.38
C GLU A 418 24.81 -3.29 -1.54
N VAL A 419 25.71 -3.14 -2.51
CA VAL A 419 25.93 -4.07 -3.61
C VAL A 419 27.38 -4.49 -3.68
N THR A 420 27.64 -5.77 -3.95
CA THR A 420 29.00 -6.23 -4.26
C THR A 420 29.20 -6.22 -5.76
N VAL A 421 30.21 -5.48 -6.19
CA VAL A 421 30.50 -5.34 -7.61
C VAL A 421 31.23 -6.60 -8.12
N PRO A 422 30.79 -7.21 -9.24
CA PRO A 422 31.45 -8.39 -9.81
C PRO A 422 32.92 -8.17 -10.18
N ALA A 423 33.62 -9.29 -10.42
CA ALA A 423 34.98 -9.24 -10.95
C ALA A 423 35.04 -8.62 -12.37
N GLY A 424 36.24 -8.19 -12.77
CA GLY A 424 36.52 -7.70 -14.11
C GLY A 424 36.29 -6.20 -14.31
N THR A 425 36.76 -5.70 -15.45
CA THR A 425 36.62 -4.29 -15.87
C THR A 425 35.41 -4.17 -16.77
N ALA A 426 34.42 -3.38 -16.38
CA ALA A 426 33.23 -3.11 -17.18
C ALA A 426 32.35 -2.04 -16.52
N ASP A 427 31.47 -1.44 -17.31
CA ASP A 427 30.34 -0.70 -16.77
C ASP A 427 29.28 -1.70 -16.27
N ARG A 428 28.86 -1.56 -15.01
CA ARG A 428 27.84 -2.39 -14.36
C ARG A 428 26.58 -1.58 -14.16
N VAL A 429 25.49 -2.00 -14.80
CA VAL A 429 24.18 -1.39 -14.64
C VAL A 429 23.44 -2.05 -13.50
N TYR A 430 22.96 -1.23 -12.58
CA TYR A 430 22.01 -1.59 -11.54
C TYR A 430 20.70 -0.87 -11.83
N ALA A 431 19.59 -1.46 -11.41
CA ALA A 431 18.26 -0.95 -11.60
C ALA A 431 17.43 -1.12 -10.33
N VAL A 432 16.53 -0.19 -10.07
CA VAL A 432 15.51 -0.31 -9.02
C VAL A 432 14.14 -0.21 -9.66
N SER A 433 13.21 -1.06 -9.24
CA SER A 433 11.81 -1.01 -9.65
C SER A 433 10.90 -0.73 -8.47
N GLY A 434 9.85 0.05 -8.70
CA GLY A 434 8.76 0.37 -7.78
C GLY A 434 7.43 0.54 -8.55
N PHE A 435 6.43 1.15 -7.94
CA PHE A 435 5.17 1.47 -8.63
C PHE A 435 5.35 2.47 -9.77
N GLU A 436 6.28 3.43 -9.63
CA GLU A 436 6.55 4.47 -10.66
C GLU A 436 7.21 3.94 -11.92
N GLY A 437 7.92 2.82 -11.85
CA GLY A 437 8.63 2.27 -12.98
C GLY A 437 9.98 1.67 -12.58
N ILE A 438 10.97 1.85 -13.45
CA ILE A 438 12.32 1.31 -13.29
C ILE A 438 13.36 2.39 -13.56
N GLU A 439 14.21 2.65 -12.58
CA GLU A 439 15.34 3.57 -12.68
C GLU A 439 16.68 2.85 -12.65
N ARG A 440 17.72 3.47 -13.24
CA ARG A 440 19.02 2.82 -13.45
C ARG A 440 20.20 3.68 -13.03
N ALA A 441 21.24 3.03 -12.51
CA ALA A 441 22.54 3.62 -12.25
C ALA A 441 23.64 2.77 -12.87
N THR A 442 24.69 3.41 -13.39
CA THR A 442 25.86 2.71 -13.96
C THR A 442 27.08 2.95 -13.09
N LEU A 443 27.70 1.87 -12.61
CA LEU A 443 28.98 1.91 -11.93
C LEU A 443 30.10 1.59 -12.92
N LYS A 444 31.12 2.45 -12.99
CA LYS A 444 32.31 2.23 -13.82
C LYS A 444 33.32 1.37 -13.06
N VAL A 445 33.40 0.09 -13.38
CA VAL A 445 34.17 -0.87 -12.59
C VAL A 445 35.51 -1.15 -13.21
N LEU A 446 36.57 -1.06 -12.40
CA LEU A 446 37.91 -1.46 -12.78
C LEU A 446 38.34 -2.73 -12.03
N GLY A 447 38.59 -3.78 -12.80
CA GLY A 447 39.19 -5.02 -12.31
C GLY A 447 40.73 -4.97 -12.27
N SER A 448 41.34 -6.09 -11.89
CA SER A 448 42.78 -6.29 -11.99
C SER A 448 43.25 -6.16 -13.45
N LEU A 449 44.39 -5.50 -13.66
CA LEU A 449 45.02 -5.35 -14.96
C LEU A 449 46.54 -5.24 -14.79
N GLU A 450 47.29 -6.14 -15.42
CA GLU A 450 48.72 -5.96 -15.61
C GLU A 450 48.94 -4.88 -16.67
N VAL A 451 49.14 -3.63 -16.23
CA VAL A 451 49.07 -2.43 -17.07
C VAL A 451 50.01 -2.55 -18.28
N PRO A 452 49.49 -2.65 -19.51
CA PRO A 452 50.33 -2.77 -20.69
C PRO A 452 51.04 -1.45 -20.98
N PHE A 453 52.36 -1.45 -20.91
CA PHE A 453 53.15 -0.29 -21.33
C PHE A 453 54.43 -0.68 -22.06
N THR A 454 54.94 0.24 -22.87
CA THR A 454 56.23 0.13 -23.57
C THR A 454 57.15 1.26 -23.17
N LEU A 455 58.45 0.98 -23.20
CA LEU A 455 59.52 1.96 -23.06
C LEU A 455 60.16 2.10 -24.44
N ALA A 456 60.38 3.34 -24.89
CA ALA A 456 61.06 3.61 -26.17
C ALA A 456 62.40 2.88 -26.28
N ASP A 457 63.27 3.03 -25.26
CA ASP A 457 64.61 2.45 -25.26
C ASP A 457 64.82 1.45 -24.12
N ARG A 458 65.63 0.41 -24.38
CA ARG A 458 66.06 -0.57 -23.35
C ARG A 458 67.36 -0.18 -22.66
N THR A 459 68.14 0.71 -23.27
CA THR A 459 69.41 1.23 -22.73
C THR A 459 69.55 2.68 -23.13
N LEU A 460 69.87 3.54 -22.17
CA LEU A 460 69.98 4.99 -22.35
C LEU A 460 71.27 5.53 -21.74
N ALA A 461 71.80 6.61 -22.30
CA ALA A 461 72.89 7.36 -21.68
C ALA A 461 72.41 8.13 -20.44
N LYS A 462 73.33 8.40 -19.51
CA LYS A 462 73.07 9.30 -18.36
C LYS A 462 72.42 10.62 -18.81
N GLY A 463 71.33 10.99 -18.16
CA GLY A 463 70.60 12.23 -18.41
C GLY A 463 69.74 12.25 -19.67
N ALA A 464 69.66 11.16 -20.43
CA ALA A 464 68.77 11.04 -21.59
C ALA A 464 67.28 11.03 -21.19
N LEU A 465 66.41 11.24 -22.18
CA LEU A 465 64.96 11.17 -22.04
C LEU A 465 64.46 9.76 -22.36
N GLN A 466 63.48 9.29 -21.59
CA GLN A 466 62.79 8.02 -21.78
C GLN A 466 61.30 8.28 -21.96
N THR A 467 60.73 7.80 -23.06
CA THR A 467 59.28 7.85 -23.29
C THR A 467 58.61 6.57 -22.79
N VAL A 468 57.52 6.72 -22.06
CA VAL A 468 56.64 5.65 -21.59
C VAL A 468 55.31 5.74 -22.32
N ARG A 469 54.86 4.63 -22.90
CA ARG A 469 53.57 4.55 -23.62
C ARG A 469 52.70 3.48 -23.00
N VAL A 470 51.62 3.88 -22.36
CA VAL A 470 50.64 3.03 -21.68
C VAL A 470 49.41 2.88 -22.58
N ARG A 471 48.84 1.67 -22.64
CA ARG A 471 47.66 1.35 -23.46
C ARG A 471 46.73 0.39 -22.71
N GLY A 472 45.48 0.28 -23.16
CA GLY A 472 44.52 -0.69 -22.63
C GLY A 472 43.89 -0.30 -21.29
N LEU A 473 44.05 0.96 -20.88
CA LEU A 473 43.36 1.52 -19.71
C LEU A 473 41.95 1.95 -20.08
N HIS A 474 41.07 2.12 -19.09
CA HIS A 474 39.78 2.73 -19.34
C HIS A 474 39.96 4.23 -19.64
N ALA A 475 39.12 4.81 -20.52
CA ALA A 475 39.13 6.25 -20.76
C ALA A 475 38.89 7.03 -19.44
N GLY A 476 39.74 8.02 -19.16
CA GLY A 476 39.72 8.80 -17.92
C GLY A 476 40.42 8.16 -16.72
N GLU A 477 40.95 6.93 -16.85
CA GLU A 477 41.65 6.25 -15.76
C GLU A 477 42.95 6.98 -15.39
N LYS A 478 43.20 7.20 -14.10
CA LYS A 478 44.44 7.82 -13.63
C LYS A 478 45.65 6.92 -13.94
N VAL A 479 46.77 7.54 -14.32
CA VAL A 479 48.05 6.89 -14.58
C VAL A 479 49.14 7.56 -13.75
N THR A 480 49.98 6.77 -13.10
CA THR A 480 51.19 7.25 -12.40
C THR A 480 52.38 6.40 -12.85
N VAL A 481 53.46 7.07 -13.22
CA VAL A 481 54.72 6.43 -13.62
C VAL A 481 55.77 6.76 -12.58
N ARG A 482 56.42 5.73 -12.05
CA ARG A 482 57.52 5.85 -11.10
C ARG A 482 58.81 5.29 -11.69
N TRP A 483 59.89 6.08 -11.65
CA TRP A 483 61.24 5.64 -12.00
C TRP A 483 62.08 5.59 -10.74
N ARG A 484 62.63 4.40 -10.42
CA ARG A 484 63.43 4.17 -9.19
C ARG A 484 62.74 4.60 -7.88
N GLY A 485 61.40 4.57 -7.87
CA GLY A 485 60.57 4.93 -6.71
C GLY A 485 59.94 6.31 -6.82
N ASP A 486 60.58 7.23 -7.53
CA ASP A 486 60.15 8.62 -7.69
C ASP A 486 59.06 8.73 -8.76
N ILE A 487 58.02 9.52 -8.49
CA ILE A 487 57.00 9.84 -9.49
C ILE A 487 57.64 10.74 -10.55
N VAL A 488 57.62 10.28 -11.81
CA VAL A 488 58.20 11.01 -12.95
C VAL A 488 57.16 11.47 -13.97
N ALA A 489 55.95 10.92 -13.92
CA ALA A 489 54.83 11.34 -14.74
C ALA A 489 53.50 10.95 -14.09
N THR A 490 52.48 11.78 -14.27
CA THR A 490 51.08 11.51 -13.86
C THR A 490 50.13 12.07 -14.89
N GLY A 491 48.99 11.40 -15.10
CA GLY A 491 47.92 11.94 -15.93
C GLY A 491 46.70 11.05 -15.94
N THR A 492 45.88 11.18 -16.98
CA THR A 492 44.72 10.32 -17.23
C THR A 492 44.80 9.72 -18.62
N ALA A 493 44.29 8.50 -18.78
CA ALA A 493 44.19 7.88 -20.09
C ALA A 493 43.17 8.65 -20.95
N GLY A 494 43.53 8.95 -22.20
CA GLY A 494 42.62 9.60 -23.16
C GLY A 494 41.47 8.68 -23.59
N ALA A 495 40.60 9.16 -24.49
CA ALA A 495 39.43 8.42 -24.98
C ALA A 495 39.76 7.02 -25.55
N ALA A 496 40.95 6.85 -26.13
CA ALA A 496 41.45 5.57 -26.64
C ALA A 496 42.10 4.66 -25.59
N GLY A 497 42.04 5.01 -24.29
CA GLY A 497 42.65 4.23 -23.21
C GLY A 497 44.18 4.27 -23.20
N ARG A 498 44.76 5.39 -23.66
CA ARG A 498 46.22 5.59 -23.83
C ARG A 498 46.74 6.74 -23.00
N PHE A 499 47.97 6.60 -22.53
CA PHE A 499 48.74 7.65 -21.86
C PHE A 499 50.19 7.60 -22.35
N GLU A 500 50.77 8.74 -22.70
CA GLU A 500 52.17 8.85 -23.14
C GLU A 500 52.82 10.05 -22.46
N ASP A 501 54.03 9.85 -21.94
CA ASP A 501 54.83 10.90 -21.32
C ASP A 501 56.33 10.59 -21.47
N THR A 502 57.18 11.61 -21.28
CA THR A 502 58.62 11.52 -21.39
C THR A 502 59.30 12.11 -20.16
N PHE A 503 60.21 11.34 -19.55
CA PHE A 503 60.93 11.75 -18.34
C PHE A 503 62.45 11.61 -18.49
N ARG A 504 63.22 12.31 -17.65
CA ARG A 504 64.69 12.26 -17.65
C ARG A 504 65.21 11.17 -16.69
N VAL A 505 66.13 10.32 -17.15
CA VAL A 505 66.57 9.11 -16.39
C VAL A 505 67.60 9.37 -15.27
N GLY A 506 68.13 10.60 -15.20
CA GLY A 506 69.13 11.01 -14.20
C GLY A 506 70.56 10.55 -14.52
N ARG A 507 71.51 10.83 -13.62
CA ARG A 507 72.96 10.57 -13.82
C ARG A 507 73.46 9.24 -13.22
N VAL A 508 72.62 8.56 -12.45
CA VAL A 508 73.00 7.33 -11.74
C VAL A 508 72.87 6.13 -12.69
N SER A 509 73.98 5.50 -13.04
CA SER A 509 74.03 4.31 -13.91
C SER A 509 73.40 3.07 -13.29
N GLY A 510 73.21 2.01 -14.08
CA GLY A 510 72.69 0.72 -13.64
C GLY A 510 71.26 0.45 -14.09
N VAL A 511 70.74 -0.72 -13.72
CA VAL A 511 69.37 -1.13 -14.03
C VAL A 511 68.42 -0.45 -13.03
N GLY A 512 67.40 0.23 -13.53
CA GLY A 512 66.32 0.76 -12.70
C GLY A 512 64.97 0.21 -13.10
N LYS A 513 64.00 0.33 -12.20
CA LYS A 513 62.62 -0.11 -12.39
C LYS A 513 61.74 1.09 -12.75
N VAL A 514 60.96 0.95 -13.82
CA VAL A 514 59.80 1.78 -14.14
C VAL A 514 58.57 1.01 -13.70
N ARG A 515 57.85 1.54 -12.71
CA ARG A 515 56.54 1.03 -12.29
C ARG A 515 55.46 1.95 -12.83
N VAL A 516 54.51 1.40 -13.57
CA VAL A 516 53.32 2.10 -14.04
C VAL A 516 52.12 1.58 -13.26
N THR A 517 51.34 2.47 -12.68
CA THR A 517 50.10 2.14 -11.98
C THR A 517 48.89 2.86 -12.58
N GLY A 518 47.75 2.17 -12.64
CA GLY A 518 46.45 2.72 -13.02
C GLY A 518 45.71 3.35 -11.83
N GLN A 519 44.38 3.46 -11.93
CA GLN A 519 43.52 4.10 -10.92
C GLN A 519 43.65 3.47 -9.52
N PHE A 520 43.83 2.15 -9.46
CA PHE A 520 44.00 1.38 -8.21
C PHE A 520 45.35 0.68 -8.23
N ALA A 521 46.37 1.26 -7.60
CA ALA A 521 47.77 0.87 -7.76
C ALA A 521 48.13 -0.57 -7.36
N ASP A 522 47.33 -1.18 -6.50
CA ASP A 522 47.46 -2.57 -6.06
C ASP A 522 46.76 -3.58 -7.01
N LEU A 523 45.78 -3.12 -7.79
CA LEU A 523 45.09 -3.95 -8.79
C LEU A 523 45.61 -3.72 -10.22
N ARG A 524 46.15 -2.54 -10.47
CA ARG A 524 46.52 -2.06 -11.81
C ARG A 524 47.95 -1.59 -11.80
N THR A 525 48.86 -2.53 -11.98
CA THR A 525 50.29 -2.27 -11.88
C THR A 525 51.06 -3.15 -12.82
N GLN A 526 52.15 -2.60 -13.34
CA GLN A 526 53.16 -3.36 -14.04
C GLN A 526 54.52 -2.72 -13.80
N THR A 527 55.57 -3.52 -13.73
CA THR A 527 56.94 -3.05 -13.58
C THR A 527 57.82 -3.59 -14.69
N LYS A 528 58.55 -2.71 -15.38
CA LYS A 528 59.59 -3.07 -16.34
C LYS A 528 60.90 -2.41 -15.96
N SER A 529 62.01 -2.93 -16.47
CA SER A 529 63.34 -2.39 -16.18
C SER A 529 64.07 -2.00 -17.45
N PHE A 530 64.92 -0.98 -17.36
CA PHE A 530 65.86 -0.62 -18.42
C PHE A 530 67.19 -0.18 -17.80
N ARG A 531 68.26 -0.09 -18.60
CA ARG A 531 69.61 0.23 -18.14
C ARG A 531 70.03 1.65 -18.48
N VAL A 532 70.63 2.36 -17.53
CA VAL A 532 71.33 3.64 -17.75
C VAL A 532 72.84 3.39 -17.78
N ARG A 533 73.53 3.86 -18.83
CA ARG A 533 74.99 3.76 -19.00
C ARG A 533 75.64 5.13 -18.90
#